data_AF-A0A3M7EXR5-F1
#
_entry.id   AF-A0A3M7EXR5-F1
#
_cell.length_a   1.000
_cell.length_b   1.000
_cell.length_c   1.000
_cell.angle_alpha   90.00
_cell.angle_beta   90.00
_cell.angle_gamma   90.00
#
_symmetry.space_group_name_H-M   'P 1'
#
loop_
_entity.id
_entity.type
_entity.pdbx_description
1 polymer ?
#
loop_
_entity_poly.entity_id
_entity_poly.type
_entity_poly.pdbx_seq_one_letter_code
_entity_poly.pdbx_strand_id
1 'polypeptide(L)'
;GISRPRLRQASHFASIFILASEVWLRTSRPSATSVDNHLTSPDSCRFVAAKMKLNISYPANGSQKLVEIDDERKLRVFMDRRMGQEVPGDSVGDEFKGYIFKITGGNDKQGFPMKQGVMHPTRVRLLLSAGHSCYRPRKTGERKRKSVRGCIVAMDLAVLALAVVKQGDNDIPGLTDTVHPKRLGPKRATKIRRFFGLSKEDDVRKFVIRREVQPKKEGAKPYTKAPRIQRL
;
A
#
# COMPACT_ATOMS: atom_id res chain seq x y z
N GLY A 1 8.88 -46.33 -42.25
CA GLY A 1 9.74 -46.38 -43.44
C GLY A 1 10.48 -45.06 -43.58
N ILE A 2 11.81 -45.16 -43.74
CA ILE A 2 12.71 -44.28 -44.53
C ILE A 2 12.74 -42.80 -44.11
N SER A 3 13.68 -42.24 -43.35
CA SER A 3 15.16 -42.23 -43.35
C SER A 3 15.86 -41.43 -44.49
N ARG A 4 16.34 -40.22 -44.12
CA ARG A 4 17.64 -39.58 -44.51
C ARG A 4 17.81 -39.06 -45.96
N PRO A 5 18.73 -38.09 -46.24
CA PRO A 5 20.13 -38.08 -45.76
C PRO A 5 20.79 -36.75 -45.33
N ARG A 6 21.93 -36.96 -44.63
CA ARG A 6 23.03 -36.04 -44.31
C ARG A 6 24.05 -36.02 -45.47
N LEU A 7 24.77 -34.91 -45.63
CA LEU A 7 26.21 -34.85 -45.96
C LEU A 7 26.80 -33.66 -45.18
N ARG A 8 27.77 -33.83 -44.25
CA ARG A 8 29.24 -34.03 -44.43
C ARG A 8 29.93 -32.77 -44.99
N GLN A 9 31.09 -32.29 -44.55
CA GLN A 9 32.06 -32.59 -43.48
C GLN A 9 33.22 -31.58 -43.65
N ALA A 10 34.02 -31.37 -42.58
CA ALA A 10 35.47 -31.04 -42.61
C ALA A 10 35.88 -29.61 -43.07
N SER A 11 36.93 -28.95 -42.58
CA SER A 11 38.06 -29.27 -41.68
C SER A 11 38.98 -28.04 -41.52
N HIS A 12 39.51 -27.83 -40.30
CA HIS A 12 40.92 -27.54 -39.90
C HIS A 12 41.81 -26.48 -40.61
N PHE A 13 42.81 -26.04 -39.80
CA PHE A 13 44.04 -25.24 -40.07
C PHE A 13 43.91 -23.73 -39.78
N ALA A 14 44.78 -23.05 -39.03
CA ALA A 14 46.10 -23.38 -38.50
C ALA A 14 46.48 -22.47 -37.29
N SER A 15 47.33 -23.00 -36.43
CA SER A 15 48.13 -22.33 -35.40
C SER A 15 49.35 -21.60 -36.02
N ILE A 16 49.99 -20.67 -35.27
CA ILE A 16 51.44 -20.32 -35.19
C ILE A 16 51.54 -18.85 -34.65
N PHE A 17 52.09 -18.46 -33.49
CA PHE A 17 53.39 -18.61 -32.78
C PHE A 17 54.24 -17.30 -32.81
N ILE A 18 54.75 -16.89 -31.62
CA ILE A 18 56.01 -16.12 -31.31
C ILE A 18 55.97 -14.57 -31.27
N LEU A 19 56.66 -13.78 -30.41
CA LEU A 19 57.36 -13.82 -29.09
C LEU A 19 58.25 -12.54 -29.03
N ALA A 20 58.29 -11.79 -27.93
CA ALA A 20 59.41 -10.94 -27.44
C ALA A 20 58.93 -10.21 -26.15
N SER A 21 59.39 -10.52 -24.92
CA SER A 21 60.70 -10.22 -24.29
C SER A 21 60.97 -8.71 -24.18
N GLU A 22 61.47 -8.09 -23.10
CA GLU A 22 61.86 -8.43 -21.73
C GLU A 22 62.27 -7.09 -21.06
N VAL A 23 62.11 -6.99 -19.73
CA VAL A 23 63.03 -6.31 -18.79
C VAL A 23 63.29 -4.80 -18.91
N TRP A 24 62.74 -4.03 -17.95
CA TRP A 24 63.53 -2.99 -17.28
C TRP A 24 63.26 -3.00 -15.77
N LEU A 25 64.36 -3.07 -15.01
CA LEU A 25 64.42 -3.25 -13.56
C LEU A 25 64.20 -1.93 -12.79
N ARG A 26 63.48 -2.04 -11.66
CA ARG A 26 63.89 -1.61 -10.30
C ARG A 26 64.43 -0.18 -10.16
N THR A 27 63.76 0.73 -9.46
CA THR A 27 63.91 1.00 -8.01
C THR A 27 63.01 2.22 -7.69
N SER A 28 62.14 2.23 -6.69
CA SER A 28 62.48 2.62 -5.32
C SER A 28 61.18 2.67 -4.49
N ARG A 29 61.18 2.06 -3.30
CA ARG A 29 60.21 2.35 -2.23
C ARG A 29 60.82 3.41 -1.32
N PRO A 30 60.01 4.36 -0.83
CA PRO A 30 59.95 4.61 0.61
C PRO A 30 58.47 4.74 1.05
N SER A 31 58.01 3.95 2.02
CA SER A 31 58.04 4.19 3.47
C SER A 31 56.65 4.62 3.97
N ALA A 32 56.02 3.72 4.71
CA ALA A 32 54.76 3.94 5.38
C ALA A 32 54.95 4.89 6.57
N THR A 33 54.28 6.05 6.57
CA THR A 33 53.86 6.79 7.78
C THR A 33 52.86 7.90 7.42
N SER A 34 51.58 7.64 7.69
CA SER A 34 50.61 8.61 8.23
C SER A 34 49.30 7.85 8.43
N VAL A 35 49.19 7.26 9.62
CA VAL A 35 47.93 6.70 10.12
C VAL A 35 47.15 7.90 10.64
N ASP A 36 46.36 8.54 9.78
CA ASP A 36 45.36 9.50 10.22
C ASP A 36 44.18 8.70 10.80
N ASN A 37 44.26 8.54 12.12
CA ASN A 37 43.17 8.12 12.96
C ASN A 37 42.03 9.15 12.86
N HIS A 38 40.90 8.75 12.30
CA HIS A 38 39.60 9.10 12.88
C HIS A 38 38.49 8.16 12.43
N LEU A 39 37.99 7.39 13.41
CA LEU A 39 36.65 6.82 13.50
C LEU A 39 36.19 5.87 12.39
N THR A 40 36.60 4.60 12.50
CA THR A 40 35.69 3.49 12.15
C THR A 40 35.50 2.61 13.39
N SER A 41 34.65 3.09 14.30
CA SER A 41 34.06 2.23 15.32
C SER A 41 33.12 1.21 14.64
N PRO A 42 33.26 -0.11 14.88
CA PRO A 42 32.28 -1.11 14.45
C PRO A 42 31.05 -1.16 15.37
N ASP A 43 30.86 -0.14 16.23
CA ASP A 43 29.72 0.01 17.12
C ASP A 43 28.76 1.09 16.61
N SER A 44 28.08 0.78 15.51
CA SER A 44 26.72 1.28 15.35
C SER A 44 25.86 0.12 14.88
N CYS A 45 25.50 -0.74 15.83
CA CYS A 45 24.19 -1.37 15.81
C CYS A 45 23.19 -0.22 15.63
N ARG A 46 22.88 0.12 14.37
CA ARG A 46 21.85 1.08 14.03
C ARG A 46 20.59 0.48 14.64
N PHE A 47 20.15 1.04 15.77
CA PHE A 47 18.75 1.07 16.10
C PHE A 47 18.07 1.59 14.84
N VAL A 48 17.56 0.69 14.01
CA VAL A 48 16.69 1.07 12.90
C VAL A 48 15.46 1.59 13.60
N ALA A 49 15.43 2.91 13.83
CA ALA A 49 14.27 3.61 14.33
C ALA A 49 13.09 3.10 13.52
N ALA A 50 12.09 2.56 14.21
CA ALA A 50 10.97 1.89 13.59
C ALA A 50 10.16 2.93 12.79
N LYS A 51 10.48 3.06 11.50
CA LYS A 51 9.78 3.94 10.57
C LYS A 51 8.34 3.47 10.43
N MET A 52 7.39 4.22 11.00
CA MET A 52 5.97 3.92 10.98
C MET A 52 5.27 4.80 9.93
N LYS A 53 4.46 4.18 9.08
CA LYS A 53 3.72 4.89 8.03
C LYS A 53 2.28 5.10 8.45
N LEU A 54 1.75 6.31 8.28
CA LEU A 54 0.34 6.63 8.48
C LEU A 54 -0.35 6.68 7.12
N ASN A 55 -1.31 5.78 6.89
CA ASN A 55 -2.21 5.84 5.74
C ASN A 55 -3.48 6.59 6.15
N ILE A 56 -3.57 7.86 5.78
CA ILE A 56 -4.66 8.75 6.15
C ILE A 56 -5.66 8.81 4.99
N SER A 57 -6.93 8.54 5.29
CA SER A 57 -8.03 8.59 4.33
C SER A 57 -9.03 9.68 4.68
N TYR A 58 -9.54 10.39 3.68
CA TYR A 58 -10.65 11.34 3.86
C TYR A 58 -11.90 10.81 3.13
N PRO A 59 -12.86 10.20 3.86
CA PRO A 59 -13.98 9.52 3.22
C PRO A 59 -14.96 10.45 2.50
N ALA A 60 -14.99 11.75 2.85
CA ALA A 60 -15.84 12.73 2.18
C ALA A 60 -15.40 12.98 0.74
N ASN A 61 -14.10 13.19 0.53
CA ASN A 61 -13.52 13.45 -0.80
C ASN A 61 -13.09 12.17 -1.53
N GLY A 62 -12.95 11.04 -0.81
CA GLY A 62 -12.52 9.76 -1.37
C GLY A 62 -11.03 9.69 -1.69
N SER A 63 -10.23 10.58 -1.11
CA SER A 63 -8.78 10.70 -1.25
C SER A 63 -8.05 9.96 -0.11
N GLN A 64 -6.79 9.61 -0.36
CA GLN A 64 -5.91 8.99 0.62
C GLN A 64 -4.47 9.45 0.41
N LYS A 65 -3.73 9.60 1.50
CA LYS A 65 -2.32 9.97 1.48
C LYS A 65 -1.53 9.11 2.46
N LEU A 66 -0.36 8.67 2.03
CA LEU A 66 0.60 7.99 2.90
C LEU A 66 1.59 9.03 3.42
N VAL A 67 1.70 9.14 4.74
CA VAL A 67 2.62 10.03 5.43
C VAL A 67 3.62 9.16 6.20
N GLU A 68 4.90 9.42 6.02
CA GLU A 68 5.96 8.71 6.73
C GLU A 68 6.39 9.52 7.94
N ILE A 69 6.38 8.92 9.13
CA ILE A 69 6.77 9.58 10.38
C ILE A 69 7.85 8.75 11.06
N ASP A 70 8.99 9.39 11.28
CA ASP A 70 10.14 8.78 11.94
C ASP A 70 10.25 9.20 13.42
N ASP A 71 9.65 10.33 13.81
CA ASP A 71 9.70 10.85 15.18
C ASP A 71 8.77 10.07 16.13
N GLU A 72 9.35 9.41 17.14
CA GLU A 72 8.60 8.66 18.14
C GLU A 72 7.61 9.52 18.94
N ARG A 73 7.97 10.79 19.23
CA ARG A 73 7.12 11.71 20.02
C ARG A 73 5.74 11.94 19.38
N LYS A 74 5.70 12.05 18.05
CA LYS A 74 4.47 12.21 17.27
C LYS A 74 3.61 10.94 17.30
N LEU A 75 4.25 9.77 17.38
CA LEU A 75 3.58 8.47 17.39
C LEU A 75 2.99 8.09 18.75
N ARG A 76 3.51 8.65 19.86
CA ARG A 76 3.06 8.34 21.23
C ARG A 76 1.56 8.53 21.44
N VAL A 77 0.94 9.48 20.75
CA VAL A 77 -0.50 9.76 20.90
C VAL A 77 -1.36 8.59 20.41
N PHE A 78 -0.85 7.79 19.47
CA PHE A 78 -1.51 6.59 18.98
C PHE A 78 -1.26 5.36 19.85
N MET A 79 -0.26 5.38 20.72
CA MET A 79 0.07 4.23 21.57
C MET A 79 -1.02 3.97 22.60
N ASP A 80 -1.24 2.70 22.92
CA ASP A 80 -2.30 2.21 23.84
C ASP A 80 -3.73 2.56 23.42
N ARG A 81 -3.90 3.16 22.24
CA ARG A 81 -5.21 3.35 21.61
C ARG A 81 -5.65 2.05 20.95
N ARG A 82 -6.95 1.81 20.98
CA ARG A 82 -7.57 0.68 20.27
C ARG A 82 -8.13 1.11 18.92
N MET A 83 -8.18 0.18 17.99
CA MET A 83 -8.95 0.35 16.76
C MET A 83 -10.39 0.81 17.06
N GLY A 84 -10.85 1.79 16.29
CA GLY A 84 -12.14 2.44 16.41
C GLY A 84 -12.15 3.67 17.32
N GLN A 85 -11.09 3.94 18.08
CA GLN A 85 -10.99 5.18 18.87
C GLN A 85 -10.65 6.38 18.00
N GLU A 86 -11.14 7.53 18.46
CA GLU A 86 -10.80 8.84 17.94
C GLU A 86 -9.57 9.38 18.67
N VAL A 87 -8.69 10.00 17.91
CA VAL A 87 -7.38 10.50 18.34
C VAL A 87 -7.18 11.88 17.72
N PRO A 88 -6.83 12.90 18.52
CA PRO A 88 -6.53 14.23 17.99
C PRO A 88 -5.25 14.21 17.14
N GLY A 89 -5.28 14.92 16.02
CA GLY A 89 -4.17 15.05 15.07
C GLY A 89 -3.12 16.08 15.45
N ASP A 90 -3.40 16.93 16.44
CA ASP A 90 -2.58 18.09 16.81
C ASP A 90 -1.11 17.75 17.11
N SER A 91 -0.87 16.57 17.69
CA SER A 91 0.47 16.14 18.10
C SER A 91 1.28 15.48 16.97
N VAL A 92 0.65 15.19 15.83
CA VAL A 92 1.31 14.55 14.68
C VAL A 92 2.10 15.57 13.89
N GLY A 93 1.55 16.78 13.72
CA GLY A 93 2.19 17.90 13.06
C GLY A 93 1.26 19.09 12.94
N ASP A 94 1.82 20.27 12.68
CA ASP A 94 1.07 21.53 12.61
C ASP A 94 0.03 21.54 11.46
N GLU A 95 0.30 20.78 10.39
CA GLU A 95 -0.64 20.56 9.27
C GLU A 95 -1.92 19.84 9.71
N PHE A 96 -1.83 19.01 10.76
CA PHE A 96 -2.94 18.19 11.26
C PHE A 96 -3.63 18.80 12.48
N LYS A 97 -3.39 20.08 12.76
CA LYS A 97 -4.04 20.79 13.85
C LYS A 97 -5.55 20.92 13.61
N GLY A 98 -6.33 20.59 14.62
CA GLY A 98 -7.80 20.57 14.58
C GLY A 98 -8.39 19.30 13.93
N TYR A 99 -7.57 18.43 13.33
CA TYR A 99 -8.06 17.19 12.75
C TYR A 99 -8.35 16.15 13.83
N ILE A 100 -9.45 15.43 13.66
CA ILE A 100 -9.75 14.25 14.47
C ILE A 100 -9.64 13.01 13.58
N PHE A 101 -8.71 12.14 13.93
CA PHE A 101 -8.51 10.87 13.27
C PHE A 101 -9.20 9.75 14.02
N LYS A 102 -9.74 8.78 13.29
CA LYS A 102 -10.19 7.50 13.82
C LYS A 102 -9.25 6.41 13.36
N ILE A 103 -8.76 5.61 14.29
CA ILE A 103 -7.93 4.45 13.97
C ILE A 103 -8.83 3.38 13.35
N THR A 104 -8.65 3.09 12.07
CA THR A 104 -9.48 2.08 11.36
C THR A 104 -8.84 0.70 11.37
N GLY A 105 -7.51 0.63 11.46
CA GLY A 105 -6.75 -0.60 11.50
C GLY A 105 -5.26 -0.38 11.25
N GLY A 106 -4.57 -1.42 10.82
CA GLY A 106 -3.15 -1.35 10.54
C GLY A 106 -2.56 -2.72 10.18
N ASN A 107 -1.28 -2.68 9.86
CA ASN A 107 -0.46 -3.83 9.53
C ASN A 107 0.80 -3.83 10.39
N ASP A 108 1.11 -5.01 10.92
CA ASP A 108 2.36 -5.30 11.61
C ASP A 108 3.55 -5.25 10.63
N LYS A 109 4.79 -5.14 11.13
CA LYS A 109 6.01 -5.12 10.30
C LYS A 109 6.16 -6.34 9.41
N GLN A 110 5.70 -7.49 9.88
CA GLN A 110 5.69 -8.75 9.12
C GLN A 110 4.42 -8.91 8.26
N GLY A 111 3.60 -7.87 8.13
CA GLY A 111 2.42 -7.83 7.27
C GLY A 111 1.14 -8.41 7.85
N PHE A 112 1.14 -8.87 9.12
CA PHE A 112 -0.08 -9.38 9.75
C PHE A 112 -1.08 -8.24 10.00
N PRO A 113 -2.35 -8.39 9.60
CA PRO A 113 -3.36 -7.35 9.79
C PRO A 113 -3.86 -7.29 11.23
N MET A 114 -4.28 -6.11 11.67
CA MET A 114 -4.97 -5.91 12.95
C MET A 114 -6.43 -6.39 12.89
N LYS A 115 -6.94 -6.90 14.02
CA LYS A 115 -8.33 -7.33 14.16
C LYS A 115 -9.02 -6.69 15.36
N GLN A 116 -10.17 -6.08 15.09
CA GLN A 116 -11.06 -5.54 16.10
C GLN A 116 -11.49 -6.62 17.11
N GLY A 117 -11.49 -6.26 18.40
CA GLY A 117 -11.99 -7.11 19.50
C GLY A 117 -10.93 -8.01 20.13
N VAL A 118 -9.72 -8.07 19.57
CA VAL A 118 -8.59 -8.77 20.20
C VAL A 118 -7.85 -7.77 21.09
N MET A 119 -8.20 -7.73 22.37
CA MET A 119 -7.66 -6.80 23.37
C MET A 119 -6.23 -7.18 23.81
N HIS A 120 -5.33 -7.30 22.85
CA HIS A 120 -3.93 -7.62 23.07
C HIS A 120 -3.09 -6.70 22.17
N PRO A 121 -1.93 -6.21 22.62
CA PRO A 121 -1.05 -5.44 21.74
C PRO A 121 -0.46 -6.34 20.67
N THR A 122 0.15 -7.47 21.05
CA THR A 122 0.89 -8.35 20.11
C THR A 122 -0.01 -9.32 19.31
N ARG A 123 0.58 -10.37 18.72
CA ARG A 123 -0.12 -11.32 17.84
C ARG A 123 -0.75 -12.48 18.60
N VAL A 124 -1.92 -12.89 18.15
CA VAL A 124 -2.65 -14.06 18.66
C VAL A 124 -3.05 -14.97 17.50
N ARG A 125 -3.05 -16.29 17.72
CA ARG A 125 -3.50 -17.28 16.75
C ARG A 125 -4.96 -17.66 16.99
N LEU A 126 -5.85 -17.16 16.14
CA LEU A 126 -7.30 -17.38 16.23
C LEU A 126 -7.80 -18.32 15.14
N LEU A 127 -8.84 -19.10 15.45
CA LEU A 127 -9.55 -19.94 14.48
C LEU A 127 -10.60 -19.10 13.76
N LEU A 128 -10.39 -18.81 12.47
CA LEU A 128 -11.27 -17.95 11.67
C LEU A 128 -12.09 -18.78 10.68
N SER A 129 -13.39 -18.49 10.59
CA SER A 129 -14.36 -18.95 9.58
C SER A 129 -14.69 -17.86 8.54
N ALA A 130 -15.58 -18.18 7.60
CA ALA A 130 -16.14 -17.24 6.62
C ALA A 130 -16.80 -16.02 7.29
N GLY A 131 -16.56 -14.82 6.77
CA GLY A 131 -17.16 -13.57 7.25
C GLY A 131 -16.35 -12.85 8.34
N HIS A 132 -15.38 -13.51 8.99
CA HIS A 132 -14.47 -12.80 9.88
C HIS A 132 -13.45 -11.96 9.11
N SER A 133 -13.10 -10.81 9.67
CA SER A 133 -11.96 -10.01 9.21
C SER A 133 -10.66 -10.82 9.22
N CYS A 134 -9.75 -10.48 8.30
CA CYS A 134 -8.41 -11.07 8.12
C CYS A 134 -8.37 -12.49 7.50
N TYR A 135 -9.52 -13.07 7.15
CA TYR A 135 -9.57 -14.37 6.46
C TYR A 135 -10.59 -14.39 5.33
N ARG A 136 -10.18 -14.96 4.20
CA ARG A 136 -11.03 -15.30 3.08
C ARG A 136 -10.94 -16.82 2.86
N PRO A 137 -12.00 -17.59 3.17
CA PRO A 137 -12.00 -19.04 2.97
C PRO A 137 -11.90 -19.39 1.48
N ARG A 138 -11.29 -20.55 1.18
CA ARG A 138 -11.22 -21.09 -0.18
C ARG A 138 -12.27 -22.16 -0.42
N LYS A 139 -12.52 -23.00 0.59
CA LYS A 139 -13.60 -23.98 0.57
C LYS A 139 -14.76 -23.54 1.47
N THR A 140 -15.97 -23.99 1.14
CA THR A 140 -17.15 -23.78 1.97
C THR A 140 -16.98 -24.50 3.32
N GLY A 141 -17.35 -23.84 4.42
CA GLY A 141 -17.22 -24.40 5.77
C GLY A 141 -15.80 -24.48 6.35
N GLU A 142 -14.77 -24.08 5.60
CA GLU A 142 -13.38 -24.13 6.07
C GLU A 142 -13.15 -23.15 7.24
N ARG A 143 -12.56 -23.67 8.33
CA ARG A 143 -12.04 -22.87 9.44
C ARG A 143 -10.53 -23.04 9.48
N LYS A 144 -9.78 -21.93 9.52
CA LYS A 144 -8.32 -21.95 9.55
C LYS A 144 -7.77 -21.13 10.71
N ARG A 145 -6.83 -21.70 11.46
CA ARG A 145 -6.13 -20.98 12.53
C ARG A 145 -5.05 -20.08 11.90
N LYS A 146 -5.21 -18.76 12.05
CA LYS A 146 -4.28 -17.75 11.53
C LYS A 146 -3.76 -16.85 12.63
N SER A 147 -2.51 -16.41 12.47
CA SER A 147 -1.92 -15.36 13.31
C SER A 147 -2.47 -14.01 12.88
N VAL A 148 -2.94 -13.23 13.84
CA VAL A 148 -3.54 -11.92 13.63
C VAL A 148 -3.01 -10.97 14.68
N ARG A 149 -2.82 -9.70 14.33
CA ARG A 149 -2.41 -8.66 15.25
C ARG A 149 -3.61 -8.20 16.08
N GLY A 150 -3.42 -7.94 17.37
CA GLY A 150 -4.51 -7.41 18.20
C GLY A 150 -4.88 -5.96 17.86
N CYS A 151 -5.89 -5.42 18.54
CA CYS A 151 -6.46 -4.12 18.22
C CYS A 151 -5.76 -2.95 18.89
N ILE A 152 -4.88 -3.20 19.88
CA ILE A 152 -4.14 -2.17 20.58
C ILE A 152 -2.91 -1.79 19.74
N VAL A 153 -2.73 -0.50 19.54
CA VAL A 153 -1.61 0.06 18.77
C VAL A 153 -0.33 0.02 19.59
N ALA A 154 0.75 -0.43 18.96
CA ALA A 154 2.09 -0.49 19.53
C ALA A 154 3.16 -0.19 18.47
N MET A 155 4.40 0.01 18.90
CA MET A 155 5.56 0.45 18.08
C MET A 155 6.06 -0.56 17.03
N ASP A 156 5.55 -1.78 17.07
CA ASP A 156 5.87 -2.87 16.15
C ASP A 156 4.94 -2.91 14.92
N LEU A 157 4.02 -1.95 14.79
CA LEU A 157 3.31 -1.72 13.53
C LEU A 157 4.23 -1.10 12.47
N ALA A 158 4.00 -1.46 11.20
CA ALA A 158 4.62 -0.79 10.06
C ALA A 158 3.71 0.27 9.46
N VAL A 159 2.40 -0.01 9.37
CA VAL A 159 1.42 0.91 8.81
C VAL A 159 0.22 1.02 9.73
N LEU A 160 -0.19 2.25 10.03
CA LEU A 160 -1.46 2.54 10.72
C LEU A 160 -2.43 3.16 9.73
N ALA A 161 -3.66 2.63 9.67
CA ALA A 161 -4.71 3.15 8.82
C ALA A 161 -5.62 4.09 9.63
N LEU A 162 -5.67 5.36 9.22
CA LEU A 162 -6.44 6.42 9.84
C LEU A 162 -7.54 6.91 8.89
N ALA A 163 -8.69 7.25 9.44
CA ALA A 163 -9.75 7.95 8.73
C ALA A 163 -10.04 9.29 9.40
N VAL A 164 -10.11 10.36 8.62
CA VAL A 164 -10.51 11.69 9.11
C VAL A 164 -12.00 11.68 9.42
N VAL A 165 -12.35 12.05 10.65
CA VAL A 165 -13.74 12.22 11.11
C VAL A 165 -14.16 13.67 11.07
N LYS A 166 -13.29 14.57 11.55
CA LYS A 166 -13.47 16.02 11.47
C LYS A 166 -12.27 16.64 10.77
N GLN A 167 -12.56 17.54 9.83
CA GLN A 167 -11.56 18.35 9.16
C GLN A 167 -11.05 19.42 10.13
N GLY A 168 -9.73 19.64 10.14
CA GLY A 168 -9.10 20.70 10.92
C GLY A 168 -9.03 22.02 10.16
N ASP A 169 -8.23 22.94 10.67
CA ASP A 169 -8.21 24.33 10.20
C ASP A 169 -7.42 24.50 8.89
N ASN A 170 -6.37 23.70 8.70
CA ASN A 170 -5.48 23.77 7.54
C ASN A 170 -5.82 22.69 6.51
N ASP A 171 -5.74 23.01 5.22
CA ASP A 171 -5.85 22.01 4.16
C ASP A 171 -4.56 21.22 3.98
N ILE A 172 -4.70 19.92 3.69
CA ILE A 172 -3.57 18.99 3.54
C ILE A 172 -3.42 18.64 2.06
N PRO A 173 -2.22 18.86 1.49
CA PRO A 173 -2.01 18.67 0.07
C PRO A 173 -2.22 17.22 -0.35
N GLY A 174 -3.08 17.02 -1.34
CA GLY A 174 -3.44 15.71 -1.89
C GLY A 174 -4.43 14.90 -1.06
N LEU A 175 -4.92 15.43 0.08
CA LEU A 175 -5.99 14.83 0.87
C LEU A 175 -7.26 15.69 0.82
N THR A 176 -7.23 16.94 1.25
CA THR A 176 -8.43 17.80 1.22
C THR A 176 -8.59 18.53 -0.11
N ASP A 177 -7.49 18.88 -0.79
CA ASP A 177 -7.52 19.61 -2.06
C ASP A 177 -8.21 18.85 -3.20
N THR A 178 -8.01 17.53 -3.28
CA THR A 178 -8.47 16.71 -4.40
C THR A 178 -9.78 16.01 -4.05
N VAL A 179 -10.78 16.21 -4.90
CA VAL A 179 -12.09 15.54 -4.78
C VAL A 179 -12.20 14.48 -5.85
N HIS A 180 -12.35 13.22 -5.42
CA HIS A 180 -12.59 12.10 -6.33
C HIS A 180 -14.09 11.77 -6.40
N PRO A 181 -14.78 12.09 -7.51
CA PRO A 181 -16.20 11.83 -7.63
C PRO A 181 -16.50 10.32 -7.65
N LYS A 182 -17.67 9.95 -7.11
CA LYS A 182 -18.13 8.55 -7.12
C LYS A 182 -18.36 8.10 -8.56
N ARG A 183 -17.54 7.14 -9.00
CA ARG A 183 -17.54 6.64 -10.39
C ARG A 183 -18.85 5.96 -10.83
N LEU A 184 -19.60 5.38 -9.90
CA LEU A 184 -20.76 4.55 -10.21
C LEU A 184 -22.00 5.05 -9.48
N GLY A 185 -23.09 5.20 -10.23
CA GLY A 185 -24.40 5.50 -9.70
C GLY A 185 -25.16 4.27 -9.16
N PRO A 186 -26.33 4.47 -8.53
CA PRO A 186 -27.17 3.39 -8.05
C PRO A 186 -27.71 2.49 -9.19
N LYS A 187 -27.70 1.17 -8.98
CA LYS A 187 -28.20 0.17 -9.95
C LYS A 187 -29.65 -0.30 -9.70
N ARG A 188 -30.10 -0.28 -8.44
CA ARG A 188 -31.43 -0.82 -8.03
C ARG A 188 -32.49 0.28 -8.14
N ALA A 189 -33.68 -0.01 -8.67
CA ALA A 189 -34.74 0.99 -8.88
C ALA A 189 -35.07 1.80 -7.61
N THR A 190 -35.22 1.14 -6.45
CA THR A 190 -35.50 1.82 -5.18
C THR A 190 -34.40 2.78 -4.74
N LYS A 191 -33.14 2.49 -5.06
CA LYS A 191 -32.01 3.39 -4.77
C LYS A 191 -31.96 4.55 -5.75
N ILE A 192 -32.37 4.35 -7.00
CA ILE A 192 -32.48 5.43 -8.01
C ILE A 192 -33.58 6.40 -7.59
N ARG A 193 -34.76 5.88 -7.21
CA ARG A 193 -35.87 6.72 -6.68
C ARG A 193 -35.41 7.56 -5.49
N ARG A 194 -34.76 6.94 -4.49
CA ARG A 194 -34.25 7.67 -3.32
C ARG A 194 -33.17 8.70 -3.67
N PHE A 195 -32.35 8.44 -4.68
CA PHE A 195 -31.27 9.33 -5.08
C PHE A 195 -31.78 10.62 -5.74
N PHE A 196 -32.82 10.50 -6.57
CA PHE A 196 -33.42 11.63 -7.28
C PHE A 196 -34.70 12.18 -6.62
N GLY A 197 -35.12 11.62 -5.48
CA GLY A 197 -36.37 12.01 -4.80
C GLY A 197 -37.64 11.69 -5.59
N LEU A 198 -37.60 10.67 -6.46
CA LEU A 198 -38.73 10.33 -7.34
C LEU A 198 -39.85 9.61 -6.58
N SER A 199 -41.07 9.81 -7.07
CA SER A 199 -42.25 9.07 -6.62
C SER A 199 -42.27 7.64 -7.21
N LYS A 200 -43.29 6.85 -6.87
CA LYS A 200 -43.46 5.51 -7.44
C LYS A 200 -43.97 5.55 -8.89
N GLU A 201 -44.65 6.63 -9.26
CA GLU A 201 -45.29 6.81 -10.57
C GLU A 201 -44.27 7.14 -11.65
N ASP A 202 -43.14 7.73 -11.27
CA ASP A 202 -42.07 8.12 -12.19
C ASP A 202 -41.27 6.91 -12.73
N ASP A 203 -41.04 6.91 -14.04
CA ASP A 203 -40.21 5.89 -14.70
C ASP A 203 -38.71 6.12 -14.44
N VAL A 204 -38.12 5.21 -13.66
CA VAL A 204 -36.70 5.23 -13.28
C VAL A 204 -35.74 5.01 -14.46
N ARG A 205 -36.21 4.50 -15.61
CA ARG A 205 -35.35 4.23 -16.78
C ARG A 205 -34.73 5.49 -17.37
N LYS A 206 -35.44 6.61 -17.27
CA LYS A 206 -34.99 7.92 -17.76
C LYS A 206 -33.90 8.52 -16.88
N PHE A 207 -33.89 8.21 -15.59
CA PHE A 207 -33.00 8.80 -14.59
C PHE A 207 -31.76 7.94 -14.27
N VAL A 208 -31.40 6.98 -15.13
CA VAL A 208 -30.20 6.16 -14.90
C VAL A 208 -28.95 6.97 -15.21
N ILE A 209 -28.06 7.10 -14.23
CA ILE A 209 -26.75 7.73 -14.41
C ILE A 209 -25.94 6.92 -15.42
N ARG A 210 -25.62 7.57 -16.54
CA ARG A 210 -24.75 7.03 -17.59
C ARG A 210 -23.32 7.51 -17.36
N ARG A 211 -22.36 6.64 -17.66
CA ARG A 211 -20.95 6.99 -17.64
C ARG A 211 -20.42 7.09 -19.05
N GLU A 212 -19.85 8.23 -19.40
CA GLU A 212 -19.08 8.37 -20.63
C GLU A 212 -17.74 7.68 -20.46
N VAL A 213 -17.42 6.80 -21.41
CA VAL A 213 -16.15 6.06 -21.43
C VAL A 213 -15.36 6.55 -22.63
N GLN A 214 -14.29 7.30 -22.36
CA GLN A 214 -13.28 7.63 -23.34
C GLN A 214 -12.40 6.39 -23.56
N PRO A 215 -12.43 5.77 -24.74
CA PRO A 215 -11.59 4.61 -25.03
C PRO A 215 -10.11 5.01 -25.10
N LYS A 216 -9.22 4.15 -24.60
CA LYS A 216 -7.76 4.39 -24.63
C LYS A 216 -7.13 4.17 -26.02
N LYS A 217 -7.90 3.68 -26.99
CA LYS A 217 -7.41 3.44 -28.35
C LYS A 217 -7.51 4.74 -29.15
N GLU A 218 -6.42 5.14 -29.77
CA GLU A 218 -6.38 6.30 -30.68
C GLU A 218 -7.45 6.12 -31.79
N GLY A 219 -8.35 7.10 -31.92
CA GLY A 219 -9.42 7.12 -32.93
C GLY A 219 -10.76 6.50 -32.54
N ALA A 220 -10.90 5.87 -31.37
CA ALA A 220 -12.18 5.32 -30.95
C ALA A 220 -13.10 6.41 -30.34
N LYS A 221 -14.37 6.45 -30.77
CA LYS A 221 -15.35 7.45 -30.31
C LYS A 221 -15.74 7.21 -28.83
N PRO A 222 -15.97 8.27 -28.05
CA PRO A 222 -16.57 8.13 -26.72
C PRO A 222 -17.91 7.41 -26.80
N TYR A 223 -18.17 6.53 -25.85
CA TYR A 223 -19.45 5.84 -25.76
C TYR A 223 -19.97 5.82 -24.32
N THR A 224 -21.28 5.77 -24.18
CA THR A 224 -21.93 5.81 -22.87
C THR A 224 -22.26 4.40 -22.39
N LYS A 225 -21.99 4.12 -21.12
CA LYS A 225 -22.39 2.87 -20.44
C LYS A 225 -23.41 3.18 -19.36
N ALA A 226 -24.50 2.43 -19.36
CA ALA A 226 -25.51 2.44 -18.30
C ALA A 226 -25.58 1.06 -17.62
N PRO A 227 -25.78 1.00 -16.29
CA PRO A 227 -26.08 -0.26 -15.63
C PRO A 227 -27.49 -0.74 -16.00
N ARG A 228 -27.65 -2.05 -16.22
CA ARG A 228 -28.99 -2.68 -16.28
C ARG A 228 -29.67 -2.53 -14.92
N ILE A 229 -30.82 -1.87 -14.90
CA ILE A 229 -31.60 -1.66 -13.67
C ILE A 229 -32.05 -3.00 -13.10
N GLN A 230 -31.91 -3.16 -11.79
CA GLN A 230 -32.38 -4.34 -11.07
C GLN A 230 -33.64 -4.02 -10.26
N ARG A 231 -34.59 -4.96 -10.23
CA ARG A 231 -35.85 -4.87 -9.48
C ARG A 231 -36.67 -3.63 -9.88
N LEU A 232 -36.93 -3.52 -11.19
CA LEU A 232 -37.83 -2.51 -11.75
C LEU A 232 -39.28 -2.85 -11.36
#